data_AF-A0A286T8C2-F1
#
_entry.id   AF-A0A286T8C2-F1
#
_cell.length_a   1.000
_cell.length_b   1.000
_cell.length_c   1.000
_cell.angle_alpha   90.00
_cell.angle_beta   90.00
_cell.angle_gamma   90.00
#
_symmetry.space_group_name_H-M   'P 1'
#
loop_
_entity.id
_entity.type
_entity.pdbx_description
1 polymer ?
#
loop_
_entity_poly.entity_id
_entity_poly.type
_entity_poly.pdbx_seq_one_letter_code
_entity_poly.pdbx_strand_id
1 'polypeptide(L)'
;MIRCTIILCALTSALCCDWLRHYNHYSNVTLTLLRQMGGQLTEDESPVSFPFKLYTQVRHRKVESQLIFIKNSLLGISDLYRHDNLSSPTWDTKVTHHFQVNLHRLKEELNTCVPTSKQLNRRLTRYYTRLRRTLDRTGGSIASWELIRKETELHLHQLQLLVTSILNSAASRRR
;
A
#
# COMPACT_ATOMS: atom_id res chain seq x y z
N MET A 1 -12.50 -24.47 4.53
CA MET A 1 -12.45 -23.12 5.14
C MET A 1 -11.69 -23.22 6.46
N ILE A 2 -10.40 -22.86 6.48
CA ILE A 2 -9.61 -22.88 7.72
C ILE A 2 -9.80 -21.51 8.38
N ARG A 3 -10.66 -21.47 9.41
CA ARG A 3 -10.80 -20.31 10.29
C ARG A 3 -9.66 -20.36 11.31
N CYS A 4 -8.74 -19.41 11.26
CA CYS A 4 -7.73 -19.24 12.31
C CYS A 4 -8.42 -18.75 13.58
N THR A 5 -8.76 -19.68 14.48
CA THR A 5 -9.22 -19.36 15.83
C THR A 5 -8.11 -18.68 16.62
N ILE A 6 -8.49 -17.62 17.32
CA ILE A 6 -7.65 -16.75 18.15
C ILE A 6 -7.05 -17.56 19.31
N ILE A 7 -5.94 -18.26 19.09
CA ILE A 7 -5.14 -18.85 20.16
C ILE A 7 -3.67 -18.67 19.81
N LEU A 8 -2.98 -17.94 20.69
CA LEU A 8 -1.54 -17.72 20.82
C LEU A 8 -0.65 -18.28 19.68
N CYS A 9 -0.23 -17.42 18.75
CA CYS A 9 1.08 -17.60 18.15
C CYS A 9 1.64 -16.31 17.58
N ALA A 10 2.56 -15.69 18.31
CA ALA A 10 3.46 -14.67 17.78
C ALA A 10 4.38 -15.21 16.65
N LEU A 11 4.36 -16.52 16.40
CA LEU A 11 5.11 -17.23 15.36
C LEU A 11 4.26 -17.64 14.14
N THR A 12 2.92 -17.51 14.18
CA THR A 12 2.03 -17.97 13.10
C THR A 12 1.45 -16.86 12.24
N SER A 13 1.58 -15.59 12.59
CA SER A 13 0.87 -14.53 11.84
C SER A 13 1.25 -14.44 10.35
N ALA A 14 2.50 -14.74 9.97
CA ALA A 14 2.90 -14.88 8.56
C ALA A 14 2.57 -16.25 7.95
N LEU A 15 2.50 -17.32 8.76
CA LEU A 15 2.14 -18.67 8.31
C LEU A 15 0.62 -18.84 8.12
N CYS A 16 -0.19 -18.12 8.88
CA CYS A 16 -1.65 -18.07 8.78
C CYS A 16 -2.13 -17.02 7.76
N CYS A 17 -1.24 -16.15 7.29
CA CYS A 17 -1.52 -15.23 6.19
C CYS A 17 -1.05 -15.85 4.87
N ASP A 18 -1.70 -16.93 4.42
CA ASP A 18 -1.40 -17.60 3.14
C ASP A 18 -1.40 -16.62 1.95
N TRP A 19 -2.16 -15.53 2.07
CA TRP A 19 -2.17 -14.43 1.13
C TRP A 19 -0.78 -13.84 0.83
N LEU A 20 0.15 -13.78 1.79
CA LEU A 20 1.47 -13.16 1.56
C LEU A 20 2.25 -13.85 0.44
N ARG A 21 2.01 -15.14 0.19
CA ARG A 21 2.62 -15.88 -0.93
C ARG A 21 2.13 -15.38 -2.29
N HIS A 22 0.92 -14.82 -2.34
CA HIS A 22 0.28 -14.30 -3.54
C HIS A 22 0.43 -12.78 -3.67
N TYR A 23 0.80 -12.08 -2.60
CA TYR A 23 0.96 -10.62 -2.59
C TYR A 23 1.79 -10.10 -3.76
N ASN A 24 2.93 -10.73 -4.06
CA ASN A 24 3.81 -10.30 -5.15
C ASN A 24 3.12 -10.33 -6.51
N HIS A 25 2.26 -11.32 -6.77
CA HIS A 25 1.48 -11.40 -8.01
C HIS A 25 0.52 -10.21 -8.12
N TYR A 26 -0.30 -9.97 -7.10
CA TYR A 26 -1.27 -8.86 -7.11
C TYR A 26 -0.60 -7.49 -7.08
N SER A 27 0.53 -7.35 -6.36
CA SER A 27 1.35 -6.13 -6.33
C SER A 27 1.91 -5.81 -7.72
N ASN A 28 2.41 -6.81 -8.46
CA ASN A 28 2.88 -6.62 -9.83
C ASN A 28 1.76 -6.19 -10.76
N VAL A 29 0.58 -6.84 -10.69
CA VAL A 29 -0.59 -6.44 -11.47
C VAL A 29 -1.00 -4.99 -11.15
N THR A 30 -1.01 -4.63 -9.86
CA THR A 30 -1.36 -3.28 -9.39
C THR A 30 -0.38 -2.23 -9.91
N LEU A 31 0.93 -2.52 -9.86
CA LEU A 31 1.97 -1.65 -10.41
C LEU A 31 1.85 -1.47 -11.93
N THR A 32 1.59 -2.55 -12.66
CA THR A 32 1.38 -2.48 -14.12
C THR A 32 0.18 -1.60 -14.46
N LEU A 33 -0.96 -1.79 -13.79
CA LEU A 33 -2.15 -0.96 -14.00
C LEU A 33 -1.89 0.51 -13.64
N LEU A 34 -1.14 0.78 -12.57
CA LEU A 34 -0.76 2.15 -12.18
C LEU A 34 0.08 2.85 -13.27
N ARG A 35 1.02 2.12 -13.88
CA ARG A 35 1.85 2.65 -14.97
C ARG A 35 1.03 2.88 -16.23
N GLN A 36 0.09 1.99 -16.53
CA GLN A 36 -0.72 2.01 -17.76
C GLN A 36 -1.91 2.96 -17.72
N MET A 37 -2.40 3.35 -16.53
CA MET A 37 -3.59 4.20 -16.46
C MET A 37 -3.35 5.61 -16.98
N GLY A 38 -2.10 6.08 -17.01
CA GLY A 38 -1.75 7.41 -17.51
C GLY A 38 -0.62 7.33 -18.53
N GLY A 39 -0.12 8.49 -18.94
CA GLY A 39 1.09 8.60 -19.75
C GLY A 39 2.36 8.29 -18.95
N GLN A 40 3.48 8.83 -19.39
CA GLN A 40 4.74 8.78 -18.63
C GLN A 40 4.55 9.39 -17.23
N LEU A 41 5.16 8.78 -16.21
CA LEU A 41 5.18 9.34 -14.86
C LEU A 41 5.94 10.66 -14.85
N THR A 42 5.51 11.60 -14.00
CA THR A 42 6.22 12.87 -13.86
C THR A 42 7.58 12.68 -13.21
N GLU A 43 8.58 13.41 -13.71
CA GLU A 43 9.89 13.51 -13.09
C GLU A 43 9.93 14.60 -11.99
N ASP A 44 8.88 15.42 -11.89
CA ASP A 44 8.78 16.49 -10.89
C ASP A 44 8.93 15.96 -9.47
N GLU A 45 9.55 16.77 -8.61
CA GLU A 45 9.70 16.45 -7.21
C GLU A 45 8.39 16.63 -6.44
N SER A 46 8.04 15.64 -5.61
CA SER A 46 6.91 15.76 -4.71
C SER A 46 7.21 16.77 -3.60
N PRO A 47 6.31 17.74 -3.32
CA PRO A 47 6.45 18.65 -2.18
C PRO A 47 6.31 17.92 -0.83
N VAL A 48 5.88 16.65 -0.84
CA VAL A 48 5.77 15.80 0.34
C VAL A 48 6.87 14.75 0.26
N SER A 49 7.92 14.92 1.07
CA SER A 49 9.02 13.96 1.15
C SER A 49 8.52 12.55 1.50
N PHE A 50 8.94 11.58 0.68
CA PHE A 50 8.62 10.17 0.86
C PHE A 50 9.12 9.64 2.22
N PRO A 51 8.36 8.81 2.95
CA PRO A 51 8.65 8.47 4.33
C PRO A 51 9.66 7.31 4.45
N PHE A 52 10.83 7.39 3.80
CA PHE A 52 11.86 6.34 3.82
C PHE A 52 12.24 5.90 5.24
N LYS A 53 12.36 6.86 6.18
CA LYS A 53 12.68 6.55 7.59
C LYS A 53 11.63 5.63 8.24
N LEU A 54 10.35 5.71 7.85
CA LEU A 54 9.31 4.80 8.36
C LEU A 54 9.50 3.39 7.83
N TYR A 55 9.82 3.25 6.54
CA TYR A 55 10.13 1.95 5.92
C TYR A 55 11.36 1.29 6.55
N THR A 56 12.44 2.05 6.77
CA THR A 56 13.62 1.55 7.48
C THR A 56 13.25 1.08 8.89
N GLN A 57 12.50 1.88 9.64
CA GLN A 57 12.10 1.54 11.01
C GLN A 57 11.22 0.29 11.08
N VAL A 58 10.26 0.14 10.16
CA VAL A 58 9.32 -0.99 10.22
C VAL A 58 9.97 -2.31 9.83
N ARG A 59 10.99 -2.31 8.95
CA ARG A 59 11.76 -3.52 8.59
C ARG A 59 12.37 -4.23 9.80
N HIS A 60 12.65 -3.50 10.88
CA HIS A 60 13.21 -4.06 12.11
C HIS A 60 12.17 -4.37 13.21
N ARG A 61 10.87 -4.19 12.92
CA ARG A 61 9.79 -4.52 13.88
C ARG A 61 9.33 -5.96 13.75
N LYS A 62 8.49 -6.41 14.70
CA LYS A 62 7.82 -7.72 14.63
C LYS A 62 6.96 -7.80 13.36
N VAL A 63 6.80 -9.02 12.84
CA VAL A 63 6.00 -9.31 11.63
C VAL A 63 4.59 -8.70 11.72
N GLU A 64 3.92 -8.83 12.86
CA GLU A 64 2.60 -8.22 13.08
C GLU A 64 2.60 -6.70 12.82
N SER A 65 3.60 -5.97 13.35
CA SER A 65 3.73 -4.53 13.12
C SER A 65 4.03 -4.19 11.65
N GLN A 66 4.78 -5.06 10.96
CA GLN A 66 5.03 -4.91 9.52
C GLN A 66 3.74 -5.09 8.71
N LEU A 67 2.95 -6.11 9.03
CA LEU A 67 1.66 -6.37 8.37
C LEU A 67 0.65 -5.24 8.62
N ILE A 68 0.58 -4.72 9.85
CA ILE A 68 -0.23 -3.54 10.18
C ILE A 68 0.23 -2.32 9.36
N PHE A 69 1.54 -2.12 9.20
CA PHE A 69 2.06 -1.02 8.38
C PHE A 69 1.71 -1.18 6.89
N ILE A 70 1.81 -2.39 6.34
CA ILE A 70 1.40 -2.69 4.96
C ILE A 70 -0.08 -2.37 4.77
N LYS A 71 -0.94 -2.89 5.65
CA LYS A 71 -2.39 -2.62 5.64
C LYS A 71 -2.71 -1.13 5.70
N ASN A 72 -2.10 -0.40 6.65
CA ASN A 72 -2.30 1.04 6.79
C ASN A 72 -1.80 1.83 5.57
N SER A 73 -0.77 1.35 4.88
CA SER A 73 -0.26 1.99 3.66
C SER A 73 -1.24 1.79 2.50
N LEU A 74 -1.76 0.57 2.31
CA LEU A 74 -2.76 0.28 1.28
C LEU A 74 -4.07 1.05 1.51
N LEU A 75 -4.47 1.22 2.77
CA LEU A 75 -5.60 2.09 3.15
C LEU A 75 -5.34 3.55 2.73
N GLY A 76 -4.17 4.10 3.11
CA GLY A 76 -3.80 5.47 2.74
C GLY A 76 -3.75 5.69 1.24
N ILE A 77 -3.22 4.73 0.47
CA ILE A 77 -3.26 4.77 -1.00
C ILE A 77 -4.72 4.74 -1.47
N SER A 78 -5.53 3.80 -0.99
CA SER A 78 -6.94 3.68 -1.41
C SER A 78 -7.72 4.97 -1.19
N ASP A 79 -7.47 5.66 -0.08
CA ASP A 79 -8.14 6.92 0.26
C ASP A 79 -7.73 8.09 -0.67
N LEU A 80 -6.52 8.07 -1.23
CA LEU A 80 -6.09 9.07 -2.22
C LEU A 80 -6.88 8.96 -3.53
N TYR A 81 -7.21 7.73 -3.95
CA TYR A 81 -7.94 7.48 -5.21
C TYR A 81 -9.46 7.46 -5.05
N ARG A 82 -10.00 7.88 -3.89
CA ARG A 82 -11.44 8.16 -3.76
C ARG A 82 -11.73 9.52 -4.38
N HIS A 83 -12.38 9.49 -5.55
CA HIS A 83 -12.63 10.65 -6.42
C HIS A 83 -13.76 11.58 -5.96
N ASP A 84 -14.25 11.44 -4.73
CA ASP A 84 -15.59 11.89 -4.33
C ASP A 84 -15.88 13.39 -4.57
N ASN A 85 -14.89 14.25 -4.88
CA ASN A 85 -15.08 15.65 -5.26
C ASN A 85 -14.02 16.26 -6.23
N LEU A 86 -13.18 15.45 -6.89
CA LEU A 86 -12.08 15.98 -7.74
C LEU A 86 -12.22 15.44 -9.16
N SER A 87 -11.94 16.30 -10.16
CA SER A 87 -11.83 15.84 -11.54
C SER A 87 -10.74 14.77 -11.63
N SER A 88 -11.09 13.64 -12.23
CA SER A 88 -10.12 12.63 -12.60
C SER A 88 -9.17 13.26 -13.64
N PRO A 89 -7.85 13.00 -13.56
CA PRO A 89 -6.93 13.33 -14.65
C PRO A 89 -7.34 12.54 -15.91
N THR A 90 -6.68 12.81 -17.04
CA THR A 90 -6.91 12.18 -18.36
C THR A 90 -6.48 10.70 -18.41
N TRP A 91 -6.56 9.98 -17.30
CA TRP A 91 -6.26 8.57 -17.19
C TRP A 91 -7.32 7.71 -17.87
N ASP A 92 -6.90 6.54 -18.36
CA ASP A 92 -7.79 5.51 -18.86
C ASP A 92 -8.68 5.01 -17.73
N THR A 93 -9.97 5.34 -17.80
CA THR A 93 -10.96 5.04 -16.75
C THR A 93 -11.09 3.54 -16.47
N LYS A 94 -10.95 2.68 -17.49
CA LYS A 94 -11.04 1.22 -17.33
C LYS A 94 -9.80 0.69 -16.60
N VAL A 95 -8.61 1.17 -16.96
CA VAL A 95 -7.37 0.80 -16.29
C VAL A 95 -7.35 1.33 -14.85
N THR A 96 -7.78 2.57 -14.62
CA THR A 96 -7.92 3.14 -13.26
C THR A 96 -8.89 2.35 -12.40
N HIS A 97 -10.04 1.93 -12.94
CA HIS A 97 -10.98 1.07 -12.23
C HIS A 97 -10.35 -0.28 -11.88
N HIS A 98 -9.67 -0.94 -12.83
CA HIS A 98 -8.97 -2.19 -12.55
C HIS A 98 -7.85 -2.03 -11.51
N PHE A 99 -7.14 -0.91 -11.51
CA PHE A 99 -6.16 -0.57 -10.49
C PHE A 99 -6.82 -0.51 -9.10
N GLN A 100 -7.92 0.24 -8.96
CA GLN A 100 -8.67 0.37 -7.70
C GLN A 100 -9.21 -0.98 -7.20
N VAL A 101 -9.73 -1.83 -8.10
CA VAL A 101 -10.19 -3.19 -7.78
C VAL A 101 -9.04 -4.06 -7.25
N ASN A 102 -7.86 -4.02 -7.88
CA ASN A 102 -6.71 -4.79 -7.41
C ASN A 102 -6.18 -4.28 -6.06
N LEU A 103 -6.16 -2.95 -5.87
CA LEU A 103 -5.79 -2.34 -4.58
C LEU A 103 -6.77 -2.74 -3.47
N HIS A 104 -8.07 -2.74 -3.78
CA HIS A 104 -9.11 -3.20 -2.86
C HIS A 104 -8.89 -4.66 -2.47
N ARG A 105 -8.57 -5.53 -3.45
CA ARG A 105 -8.26 -6.94 -3.18
C ARG A 105 -7.04 -7.11 -2.28
N LEU A 106 -5.95 -6.40 -2.54
CA LEU A 106 -4.76 -6.42 -1.68
C LEU A 106 -5.08 -6.08 -0.21
N LYS A 107 -5.97 -5.11 0.01
CA LYS A 107 -6.43 -4.68 1.32
C LYS A 107 -7.31 -5.75 2.00
N GLU A 108 -8.32 -6.26 1.31
CA GLU A 108 -9.25 -7.24 1.90
C GLU A 108 -8.57 -8.56 2.27
N GLU A 109 -7.65 -9.01 1.44
CA GLU A 109 -6.92 -10.24 1.71
C GLU A 109 -6.00 -10.11 2.93
N LEU A 110 -5.42 -8.92 3.16
CA LEU A 110 -4.68 -8.63 4.40
C LEU A 110 -5.61 -8.52 5.62
N ASN A 111 -6.87 -8.11 5.46
CA ASN A 111 -7.83 -8.09 6.56
C ASN A 111 -8.13 -9.50 7.10
N THR A 112 -7.94 -10.54 6.29
CA THR A 112 -8.15 -11.93 6.74
C THR A 112 -7.15 -12.38 7.82
N CYS A 113 -5.97 -11.74 7.89
CA CYS A 113 -4.87 -12.19 8.73
C CYS A 113 -4.30 -11.10 9.66
N VAL A 114 -4.66 -9.83 9.45
CA VAL A 114 -4.25 -8.70 10.29
C VAL A 114 -5.43 -8.19 11.10
N PRO A 115 -5.36 -8.20 12.45
CA PRO A 115 -6.43 -7.71 13.31
C PRO A 115 -6.93 -6.31 12.91
N THR A 116 -8.23 -6.06 13.09
CA THR A 116 -8.90 -4.81 12.70
C THR A 116 -8.50 -3.62 13.59
N SER A 117 -7.81 -3.83 14.70
CA SER A 117 -7.34 -2.80 15.64
C SER A 117 -5.94 -3.17 16.16
N LYS A 118 -4.96 -2.30 16.46
CA LYS A 118 -5.01 -0.97 17.09
C LYS A 118 -3.80 -0.13 16.61
N GLN A 119 -4.03 1.16 16.41
CA GLN A 119 -3.06 2.22 16.02
C GLN A 119 -2.66 2.28 14.53
N LEU A 120 -3.36 3.16 13.82
CA LEU A 120 -2.81 3.88 12.68
C LEU A 120 -1.48 4.54 13.09
N ASN A 121 -0.43 4.29 12.31
CA ASN A 121 0.84 4.97 12.51
C ASN A 121 0.63 6.47 12.23
N ARG A 122 0.60 7.30 13.28
CA ARG A 122 0.34 8.75 13.18
C ARG A 122 1.25 9.46 12.17
N ARG A 123 2.50 9.00 11.99
CA ARG A 123 3.43 9.59 11.00
C ARG A 123 3.01 9.22 9.58
N LEU A 124 2.61 7.96 9.36
CA LEU A 124 2.09 7.51 8.07
C LEU A 124 0.76 8.20 7.72
N THR A 125 -0.17 8.30 8.68
CA THR A 125 -1.41 9.06 8.51
C THR A 125 -1.13 10.51 8.11
N ARG A 126 -0.22 11.17 8.83
CA ARG A 126 0.16 12.56 8.51
C ARG A 126 0.77 12.70 7.12
N TYR A 127 1.54 11.71 6.66
CA TYR A 127 2.09 11.70 5.32
C TYR A 127 0.96 11.66 4.26
N TYR A 128 0.02 10.71 4.36
CA TYR A 128 -1.11 10.63 3.42
C TYR A 128 -2.03 11.87 3.50
N THR A 129 -2.23 12.44 4.69
CA THR A 129 -2.94 13.73 4.84
C THR A 129 -2.23 14.86 4.09
N ARG A 130 -0.89 14.90 4.09
CA ARG A 130 -0.13 15.91 3.34
C ARG A 130 -0.28 15.71 1.83
N LEU A 131 -0.22 14.47 1.35
CA LEU A 131 -0.49 14.15 -0.06
C LEU A 131 -1.90 14.57 -0.47
N ARG A 132 -2.91 14.25 0.34
CA ARG A 132 -4.29 14.66 0.07
C ARG A 132 -4.43 16.19 -0.02
N ARG A 133 -3.78 16.92 0.89
CA ARG A 133 -3.74 18.40 0.84
C ARG A 133 -3.08 18.94 -0.43
N THR A 134 -2.13 18.22 -1.03
CA THR A 134 -1.55 18.62 -2.33
C THR A 134 -2.63 18.59 -3.42
N LEU A 135 -3.47 17.55 -3.45
CA LEU A 135 -4.61 17.49 -4.37
C LEU A 135 -5.64 18.58 -4.07
N ASP A 136 -6.03 18.74 -2.80
CA ASP A 136 -7.09 19.68 -2.42
C ASP A 136 -6.70 21.14 -2.75
N ARG A 137 -5.44 21.52 -2.53
CA ARG A 137 -4.93 22.89 -2.78
C ARG A 137 -4.90 23.28 -4.25
N THR A 138 -4.79 22.30 -5.14
CA THR A 138 -4.71 22.52 -6.60
C THR A 138 -6.03 22.22 -7.29
N GLY A 139 -7.08 21.90 -6.54
CA GLY A 139 -8.36 21.46 -7.10
C GLY A 139 -8.26 20.15 -7.88
N GLY A 140 -7.30 19.29 -7.55
CA GLY A 140 -7.07 18.03 -8.29
C GLY A 140 -6.45 18.26 -9.66
N SER A 141 -5.48 19.18 -9.78
CA SER A 141 -4.79 19.43 -11.05
C SER A 141 -4.12 18.16 -11.58
N ILE A 142 -3.98 18.06 -12.91
CA ILE A 142 -3.31 16.92 -13.57
C ILE A 142 -1.91 16.69 -12.98
N ALA A 143 -1.12 17.76 -12.83
CA ALA A 143 0.22 17.67 -12.24
C ALA A 143 0.21 17.09 -10.82
N SER A 144 -0.77 17.47 -9.99
CA SER A 144 -0.88 16.94 -8.62
C SER A 144 -1.25 15.46 -8.61
N TRP A 145 -2.13 15.03 -9.51
CA TRP A 145 -2.45 13.62 -9.67
C TRP A 145 -1.27 12.79 -10.17
N GLU A 146 -0.47 13.32 -11.09
CA GLU A 146 0.75 12.65 -11.53
C GLU A 146 1.80 12.52 -10.41
N LEU A 147 1.92 13.53 -9.53
CA LEU A 147 2.71 13.42 -8.31
C LEU A 147 2.19 12.31 -7.38
N ILE A 148 0.86 12.23 -7.19
CA ILE A 148 0.25 11.15 -6.40
C ILE A 148 0.51 9.78 -7.04
N ARG A 149 0.44 9.67 -8.36
CA ARG A 149 0.72 8.43 -9.09
C ARG A 149 2.16 7.97 -8.90
N LYS A 150 3.14 8.88 -9.00
CA LYS A 150 4.55 8.64 -8.70
C LYS A 150 4.78 8.19 -7.26
N GLU A 151 4.24 8.91 -6.28
CA GLU A 151 4.36 8.55 -4.86
C GLU A 151 3.71 7.19 -4.55
N THR A 152 2.59 6.89 -5.22
CA THR A 152 1.91 5.58 -5.12
C THR A 152 2.78 4.46 -5.65
N GLU A 153 3.44 4.66 -6.80
CA GLU A 153 4.36 3.66 -7.38
C GLU A 153 5.48 3.32 -6.39
N LEU A 154 6.12 4.37 -5.84
CA LEU A 154 7.21 4.21 -4.88
C LEU A 154 6.73 3.49 -3.61
N HIS A 155 5.53 3.80 -3.13
CA HIS A 155 4.92 3.09 -2.00
C HIS A 155 4.71 1.60 -2.30
N LEU A 156 4.08 1.26 -3.43
CA LEU A 156 3.81 -0.12 -3.83
C LEU A 156 5.11 -0.92 -3.97
N HIS A 157 6.16 -0.32 -4.56
CA HIS A 157 7.46 -0.95 -4.66
C HIS A 157 8.08 -1.23 -3.28
N GLN A 158 8.08 -0.23 -2.37
CA GLN A 158 8.63 -0.41 -1.03
C GLN A 158 7.83 -1.42 -0.19
N LEU A 159 6.51 -1.51 -0.38
CA LEU A 159 5.67 -2.53 0.25
C LEU A 159 6.01 -3.94 -0.26
N GLN A 160 6.22 -4.11 -1.56
CA GLN A 160 6.64 -5.38 -2.14
C GLN A 160 8.00 -5.84 -1.60
N LEU A 161 8.96 -4.93 -1.44
CA LEU A 161 10.25 -5.22 -0.81
C LEU A 161 10.08 -5.65 0.66
N LEU A 162 9.20 -4.97 1.40
CA LEU A 162 8.90 -5.32 2.79
C LEU A 162 8.28 -6.73 2.90
N VAL A 163 7.30 -7.05 2.06
CA VAL A 163 6.67 -8.38 2.02
C VAL A 163 7.69 -9.46 1.66
N THR A 164 8.53 -9.22 0.66
CA THR A 164 9.60 -10.15 0.28
C THR A 164 10.57 -10.40 1.44
N SER A 165 10.93 -9.35 2.20
CA SER A 165 11.75 -9.48 3.41
C SER A 165 11.09 -10.33 4.50
N ILE A 166 9.76 -10.21 4.68
CA ILE A 166 9.00 -11.03 5.64
C ILE A 166 9.05 -12.50 5.22
N LEU A 167 8.78 -12.79 3.95
CA LEU A 167 8.78 -14.15 3.41
C LEU A 167 10.15 -14.82 3.53
N ASN A 168 11.23 -14.11 3.20
CA ASN A 168 12.60 -14.62 3.31
C ASN A 168 12.99 -14.91 4.77
N SER A 169 12.60 -14.02 5.69
CA SER A 169 12.85 -14.20 7.13
C SER A 169 12.07 -15.38 7.71
N ALA A 170 10.88 -15.67 7.17
CA ALA A 170 10.10 -16.84 7.57
C ALA A 170 10.69 -18.14 7.02
N ALA A 171 11.26 -18.13 5.81
CA ALA A 171 11.90 -19.29 5.20
C ALA A 171 13.23 -19.66 5.89
N SER A 172 14.05 -18.68 6.27
CA SER A 172 15.34 -18.93 6.94
C SER A 172 15.17 -19.56 8.33
N ARG A 173 14.10 -19.23 9.06
CA ARG A 173 13.79 -19.80 10.37
C ARG A 173 13.27 -21.25 10.34
N ARG A 174 13.00 -21.80 9.15
CA ARG A 174 12.56 -23.20 8.97
C ARG A 174 13.72 -24.14 8.59
N ARG A 175 14.89 -23.59 8.28
CA ARG A 175 16.13 -24.35 8.05
C ARG A 175 16.93 -24.40 9.34
#